data_AF-A0A969HJ09-F1
#
_entry.id   AF-A0A969HJ09-F1
#
_cell.length_a   1.000
_cell.length_b   1.000
_cell.length_c   1.000
_cell.angle_alpha   90.00
_cell.angle_beta   90.00
_cell.angle_gamma   90.00
#
_symmetry.space_group_name_H-M   'P 1'
#
loop_
_entity.id
_entity.type
_entity.pdbx_description
1 polymer ?
#
loop_
_entity_poly.entity_id
_entity_poly.type
_entity_poly.pdbx_seq_one_letter_code
_entity_poly.pdbx_strand_id
1 'polypeptide(L)'
;VQSYRGASRPVHLPPPSPAVEALALQEGATLFMVLLAAFQALLARWSRQDDLAVGSPVAGRNRIEIEGLIGFFVNTLVLRGDLTERPSFRELLRRARETALAAYRHQEVPFEKLVQELAPERSLAHSPLFQVMLALQNVPATTLSVAGLGFSQVATEATSSKFDLTLTLAETPEGLAGGVEYAADLFDPPGGRPPPRPPRPSSRRPLRPRGAFALIVKEMAANSPRHLQLPG
;
A
#
# COMPACT_ATOMS: atom_id res chain seq x y z
N VAL A 1 -21.42 4.55 10.08
CA VAL A 1 -20.47 3.85 10.96
C VAL A 1 -19.75 2.80 10.13
N GLN A 2 -18.42 2.78 10.15
CA GLN A 2 -17.60 1.76 9.47
C GLN A 2 -17.85 0.39 10.11
N SER A 3 -18.16 -0.65 9.30
CA SER A 3 -18.48 -1.99 9.80
C SER A 3 -17.23 -2.81 10.18
N TYR A 4 -16.05 -2.33 9.79
CA TYR A 4 -14.76 -3.01 9.88
C TYR A 4 -14.71 -4.39 9.24
N ARG A 5 -15.73 -4.86 8.51
CA ARG A 5 -15.69 -6.18 7.86
C ARG A 5 -14.57 -6.21 6.83
N GLY A 6 -13.61 -7.10 7.03
CA GLY A 6 -12.46 -7.30 6.15
C GLY A 6 -12.54 -8.60 5.39
N ALA A 7 -11.82 -8.64 4.28
CA ALA A 7 -11.39 -9.88 3.64
C ALA A 7 -9.97 -9.69 3.11
N SER A 8 -9.21 -10.78 2.96
CA SER A 8 -7.87 -10.73 2.38
C SER A 8 -7.72 -11.64 1.16
N ARG A 9 -6.76 -11.30 0.31
CA ARG A 9 -6.33 -12.12 -0.82
C ARG A 9 -4.82 -12.20 -0.86
N PRO A 10 -4.23 -13.40 -1.06
CA PRO A 10 -2.79 -13.52 -1.22
C PRO A 10 -2.33 -12.82 -2.51
N VAL A 11 -1.14 -12.23 -2.44
CA VAL A 11 -0.43 -11.64 -3.57
C VAL A 11 0.93 -12.30 -3.64
N HIS A 12 1.30 -12.74 -4.85
CA HIS A 12 2.64 -13.18 -5.17
C HIS A 12 3.10 -12.43 -6.42
N LEU A 13 4.24 -11.77 -6.31
CA LEU A 13 4.90 -11.10 -7.42
C LEU A 13 6.24 -11.81 -7.66
N PRO A 14 6.61 -12.06 -8.93
CA PRO A 14 7.96 -12.50 -9.24
C PRO A 14 8.98 -11.45 -8.76
N PRO A 15 10.28 -11.82 -8.69
CA PRO A 15 11.31 -10.84 -8.43
C PRO A 15 11.21 -9.68 -9.44
N PRO A 16 11.58 -8.45 -9.04
CA PRO A 16 11.68 -7.33 -9.96
C PRO A 16 12.49 -7.73 -11.20
N SER A 17 12.04 -7.30 -12.39
CA SER A 17 12.82 -7.58 -13.59
C SER A 17 14.14 -6.79 -13.53
N PRO A 18 15.21 -7.24 -14.22
CA PRO A 18 16.47 -6.49 -14.29
C PRO A 18 16.30 -5.05 -14.80
N ALA A 19 15.28 -4.81 -15.64
CA ALA A 19 14.96 -3.46 -16.11
C ALA A 19 14.38 -2.57 -15.00
N VAL A 20 13.55 -3.12 -14.10
CA VAL A 20 13.02 -2.41 -12.94
C VAL A 20 14.13 -2.11 -11.95
N GLU A 21 15.02 -3.07 -11.69
CA GLU A 21 16.18 -2.88 -10.81
C GLU A 21 17.13 -1.81 -11.36
N ALA A 22 17.44 -1.87 -12.66
CA ALA A 22 18.27 -0.88 -13.32
C ALA A 22 17.65 0.52 -13.26
N LEU A 23 16.33 0.64 -13.46
CA LEU A 23 15.62 1.91 -13.34
C LEU A 23 15.67 2.44 -11.90
N ALA A 24 15.40 1.59 -10.91
CA ALA A 24 15.46 1.97 -9.50
C ALA A 24 16.85 2.49 -9.13
N LEU A 25 17.90 1.79 -9.59
CA LEU A 25 19.28 2.19 -9.38
C LEU A 25 19.59 3.54 -10.06
N GLN A 26 19.20 3.72 -11.33
CA GLN A 26 19.41 4.96 -12.08
C GLN A 26 18.73 6.17 -11.42
N GLU A 27 17.55 5.96 -10.84
CA GLU A 27 16.77 7.02 -10.18
C GLU A 27 17.10 7.15 -8.67
N GLY A 28 18.06 6.35 -8.17
CA GLY A 28 18.43 6.33 -6.75
C GLY A 28 17.23 6.03 -5.83
N ALA A 29 16.32 5.17 -6.28
CA ALA A 29 15.08 4.80 -5.63
C ALA A 29 15.18 3.40 -5.01
N THR A 30 14.53 3.20 -3.85
CA THR A 30 14.44 1.88 -3.22
C THR A 30 13.30 1.06 -3.82
N LEU A 31 13.28 -0.25 -3.56
CA LEU A 31 12.17 -1.13 -3.94
C LEU A 31 10.83 -0.62 -3.43
N PHE A 32 10.78 -0.13 -2.18
CA PHE A 32 9.58 0.50 -1.62
C PHE A 32 9.09 1.67 -2.46
N MET A 33 9.98 2.56 -2.91
CA MET A 33 9.60 3.72 -3.74
C MET A 33 9.06 3.28 -5.12
N VAL A 34 9.62 2.21 -5.70
CA VAL A 34 9.09 1.60 -6.93
C VAL A 34 7.69 1.06 -6.72
N LEU A 35 7.47 0.30 -5.64
CA LEU A 35 6.16 -0.25 -5.29
C LEU A 35 5.15 0.86 -4.99
N LEU A 36 5.57 1.93 -4.32
CA LEU A 36 4.73 3.10 -4.05
C LEU A 36 4.29 3.78 -5.35
N ALA A 37 5.21 4.06 -6.27
CA ALA A 37 4.88 4.66 -7.57
C ALA A 37 3.93 3.77 -8.38
N ALA A 38 4.18 2.46 -8.42
CA ALA A 38 3.31 1.50 -9.10
C ALA A 38 1.91 1.44 -8.47
N PHE A 39 1.85 1.48 -7.14
CA PHE A 39 0.59 1.46 -6.40
C PHE A 39 -0.21 2.76 -6.59
N GLN A 40 0.44 3.92 -6.58
CA GLN A 40 -0.18 5.22 -6.87
C GLN A 40 -0.71 5.28 -8.32
N ALA A 41 0.05 4.80 -9.31
CA ALA A 41 -0.41 4.69 -10.70
C ALA A 41 -1.66 3.80 -10.83
N LEU A 42 -1.66 2.68 -10.11
CA LEU A 42 -2.81 1.79 -10.06
C LEU A 42 -4.05 2.47 -9.46
N LEU A 43 -3.88 3.08 -8.29
CA LEU A 43 -4.94 3.77 -7.58
C LEU A 43 -5.50 4.91 -8.41
N ALA A 44 -4.67 5.66 -9.13
CA ALA A 44 -5.10 6.73 -10.02
C ALA A 44 -5.96 6.20 -11.17
N ARG A 45 -5.54 5.08 -11.78
CA ARG A 45 -6.33 4.43 -12.83
C ARG A 45 -7.70 3.97 -12.33
N TRP A 46 -7.79 3.48 -11.09
CA TRP A 46 -9.04 2.98 -10.52
C TRP A 46 -9.97 4.06 -9.98
N SER A 47 -9.40 5.03 -9.26
CA SER A 47 -10.14 6.13 -8.65
C SER A 47 -10.48 7.24 -9.65
N ARG A 48 -9.71 7.33 -10.74
CA ARG A 48 -9.70 8.45 -11.70
C ARG A 48 -9.30 9.77 -11.02
N GLN A 49 -8.46 9.69 -9.99
CA GLN A 49 -7.89 10.83 -9.28
C GLN A 49 -6.39 10.92 -9.57
N ASP A 50 -5.92 12.13 -9.78
CA ASP A 50 -4.53 12.42 -10.06
C ASP A 50 -3.77 12.90 -8.81
N ASP A 51 -4.47 13.14 -7.70
CA ASP A 51 -3.90 13.47 -6.39
C ASP A 51 -4.40 12.47 -5.36
N LEU A 52 -3.46 11.71 -4.77
CA LEU A 52 -3.74 10.55 -3.93
C LEU A 52 -2.87 10.58 -2.69
N ALA A 53 -3.42 10.14 -1.56
CA ALA A 53 -2.67 9.94 -0.33
C ALA A 53 -2.60 8.45 0.02
N VAL A 54 -1.38 7.93 0.16
CA VAL A 54 -1.12 6.55 0.57
C VAL A 54 -0.48 6.56 1.95
N GLY A 55 -1.09 5.86 2.91
CA GLY A 55 -0.47 5.63 4.21
C GLY A 55 0.65 4.61 4.11
N SER A 56 1.70 4.76 4.91
CA SER A 56 2.73 3.73 5.06
C SER A 56 3.23 3.66 6.49
N PRO A 57 3.26 2.46 7.10
CA PRO A 57 3.80 2.30 8.44
C PRO A 57 5.33 2.41 8.38
N VAL A 58 5.91 3.12 9.36
CA VAL A 58 7.35 3.14 9.60
C VAL A 58 7.63 2.70 11.02
N ALA A 59 8.64 1.84 11.18
CA ALA A 59 9.11 1.47 12.51
C ALA A 59 9.81 2.69 13.12
N GLY A 60 9.25 3.27 14.19
CA GLY A 60 9.86 4.37 14.94
C GLY A 60 11.03 3.92 15.83
N ARG A 61 11.77 2.89 15.41
CA ARG A 61 12.90 2.30 16.15
C ARG A 61 14.23 2.86 15.65
N ASN A 62 14.33 4.18 15.60
CA ASN A 62 15.49 4.87 15.02
C ASN A 62 16.67 4.99 16.01
N ARG A 63 16.52 4.43 17.22
CA ARG A 63 17.55 4.42 18.26
C ARG A 63 17.73 2.98 18.74
N ILE A 64 18.99 2.55 18.86
CA ILE A 64 19.38 1.20 19.31
C ILE A 64 18.78 0.89 20.69
N GLU A 65 18.61 1.91 21.54
CA GLU A 65 18.09 1.83 22.90
C GLU A 65 16.64 1.32 23.00
N ILE A 66 15.84 1.44 21.93
CA ILE A 66 14.42 1.07 21.91
C ILE A 66 14.12 -0.16 21.05
N GLU A 67 15.15 -0.78 20.46
CA GLU A 67 15.01 -1.96 19.60
C GLU A 67 14.48 -3.18 20.36
N GLY A 68 14.91 -3.35 21.62
CA GLY A 68 14.52 -4.45 22.50
C GLY A 68 13.29 -4.19 23.38
N LEU A 69 12.63 -3.04 23.24
CA LEU A 69 11.47 -2.69 24.08
C LEU A 69 10.15 -3.23 23.50
N ILE A 70 9.34 -3.84 24.37
CA ILE A 70 7.95 -4.20 24.06
C ILE A 70 7.10 -2.93 24.16
N GLY A 71 6.65 -2.40 23.01
CA GLY A 71 5.81 -1.20 22.92
C GLY A 71 5.37 -0.89 21.48
N PHE A 72 4.32 -0.07 21.31
CA PHE A 72 3.80 0.34 20.00
C PHE A 72 4.57 1.54 19.46
N PHE A 73 5.64 1.27 18.70
CA PHE A 73 6.53 2.30 18.12
C PHE A 73 6.28 2.55 16.63
N VAL A 74 5.20 2.01 16.05
CA VAL A 74 4.89 2.23 14.62
C VAL A 74 4.27 3.61 14.48
N ASN A 75 4.88 4.45 13.62
CA ASN A 75 4.26 5.69 13.15
C ASN A 75 3.72 5.49 11.73
N THR A 76 2.81 6.35 11.30
CA THR A 76 2.26 6.32 9.94
C THR A 76 2.66 7.57 9.17
N LEU A 77 3.28 7.37 8.00
CA LEU A 77 3.56 8.44 7.06
C LEU A 77 2.45 8.55 6.02
N VAL A 78 2.12 9.77 5.63
CA VAL A 78 1.20 10.04 4.52
C VAL A 78 2.03 10.43 3.30
N LEU A 79 1.99 9.59 2.26
CA LEU A 79 2.78 9.73 1.05
C LEU A 79 1.87 10.17 -0.10
N ARG A 80 1.91 11.47 -0.39
CA ARG A 80 1.12 12.07 -1.47
C ARG A 80 1.71 11.71 -2.84
N GLY A 81 0.87 11.19 -3.72
CA GLY A 81 1.17 10.91 -5.12
C GLY A 81 0.50 11.94 -6.01
N ASP A 82 1.29 12.60 -6.84
CA ASP A 82 0.82 13.56 -7.84
C ASP A 82 1.05 12.99 -9.25
N LEU A 83 -0.06 12.68 -9.92
CA LEU A 83 -0.15 12.16 -11.28
C LEU A 83 -0.74 13.20 -12.24
N THR A 84 -0.81 14.46 -11.84
CA THR A 84 -1.19 15.55 -12.74
C THR A 84 -0.21 15.60 -13.92
N GLU A 85 -0.74 16.02 -15.07
CA GLU A 85 -0.01 16.05 -16.36
C GLU A 85 0.36 14.68 -16.94
N ARG A 86 -0.16 13.58 -16.36
CA ARG A 86 0.03 12.20 -16.84
C ARG A 86 1.53 11.85 -16.96
N PRO A 87 2.28 11.86 -15.85
CA PRO A 87 3.71 11.61 -15.88
C PRO A 87 4.01 10.22 -16.42
N SER A 88 5.17 10.08 -17.06
CA SER A 88 5.77 8.77 -17.30
C SER A 88 6.03 8.05 -15.97
N PHE A 89 6.16 6.71 -16.01
CA PHE A 89 6.46 5.95 -14.79
C PHE A 89 7.78 6.41 -14.13
N ARG A 90 8.78 6.79 -14.94
CA ARG A 90 10.06 7.32 -14.43
C ARG A 90 9.86 8.63 -13.66
N GLU A 91 9.06 9.55 -14.21
CA GLU A 91 8.75 10.81 -13.53
C GLU A 91 7.95 10.57 -12.25
N LEU A 92 6.97 9.66 -12.29
CA LEU A 92 6.23 9.28 -11.09
C LEU A 92 7.14 8.65 -10.02
N LEU A 93 8.11 7.83 -10.43
CA LEU A 93 9.10 7.25 -9.51
C LEU A 93 9.96 8.34 -8.84
N ARG A 94 10.39 9.36 -9.59
CA ARG A 94 11.11 10.52 -9.03
C ARG A 94 10.25 11.25 -8.01
N ARG A 95 9.00 11.56 -8.36
CA ARG A 95 8.03 12.21 -7.46
C ARG A 95 7.81 11.37 -6.19
N ALA A 96 7.60 10.06 -6.33
CA ALA A 96 7.42 9.14 -5.20
C ALA A 96 8.65 9.08 -4.29
N ARG A 97 9.86 9.06 -4.88
CA ARG A 97 11.12 9.13 -4.15
C ARG A 97 11.24 10.43 -3.36
N GLU A 98 10.99 11.58 -4.00
CA GLU A 98 11.05 12.89 -3.35
C GLU A 98 10.07 12.98 -2.18
N THR A 99 8.82 12.55 -2.37
CA THR A 99 7.80 12.48 -1.32
C THR A 99 8.25 11.57 -0.18
N ALA A 100 8.73 10.36 -0.47
CA ALA A 100 9.16 9.41 0.55
C ALA A 100 10.34 9.96 1.36
N LEU A 101 11.36 10.50 0.70
CA LEU A 101 12.51 11.12 1.37
C LEU A 101 12.10 12.33 2.21
N ALA A 102 11.17 13.15 1.72
CA ALA A 102 10.64 14.28 2.50
C ALA A 102 9.88 13.81 3.74
N ALA A 103 9.03 12.78 3.60
CA ALA A 103 8.30 12.20 4.73
C ALA A 103 9.25 11.57 5.76
N TYR A 104 10.31 10.88 5.32
CA TYR A 104 11.30 10.29 6.22
C TYR A 104 12.06 11.31 7.06
N ARG A 105 12.29 12.54 6.56
CA ARG A 105 12.89 13.64 7.33
C ARG A 105 12.02 14.09 8.51
N HIS A 106 10.72 13.82 8.47
CA HIS A 106 9.75 14.21 9.50
C HIS A 106 9.05 13.00 10.14
N GLN A 107 9.64 11.80 10.02
CA GLN A 107 9.00 10.56 10.48
C GLN A 107 8.76 10.46 11.99
N GLU A 108 9.36 11.35 12.78
CA GLU A 108 9.16 11.43 14.22
C GLU A 108 7.88 12.19 14.60
N VAL A 109 7.28 12.92 13.66
CA VAL A 109 6.02 13.62 13.89
C VAL A 109 4.89 12.59 13.97
N PRO A 110 4.19 12.46 15.11
CA PRO A 110 3.09 11.50 15.23
C PRO A 110 1.97 11.81 14.23
N PHE A 111 1.43 10.77 13.61
CA PHE A 111 0.30 10.89 12.69
C PHE A 111 -0.88 11.65 13.32
N GLU A 112 -1.18 11.42 14.59
CA GLU A 112 -2.27 12.08 15.31
C GLU A 112 -2.07 13.60 15.39
N LYS A 113 -0.82 14.07 15.52
CA LYS A 113 -0.52 15.51 15.49
C LYS A 113 -0.76 16.10 14.10
N LEU A 114 -0.38 15.37 13.04
CA LEU A 114 -0.66 15.80 11.68
C LEU A 114 -2.17 15.95 11.42
N VAL A 115 -2.98 15.00 11.91
CA VAL A 115 -4.45 15.06 11.82
C VAL A 115 -5.01 16.25 12.62
N GLN A 116 -4.46 16.54 13.80
CA GLN A 116 -4.88 17.68 14.62
C GLN A 116 -4.61 19.02 13.91
N GLU A 117 -3.42 19.19 13.36
CA GLU A 117 -3.00 20.43 12.69
C GLU A 117 -3.73 20.66 11.36
N LEU A 118 -3.88 19.62 10.54
CA LEU A 118 -4.58 19.74 9.24
C LEU A 118 -6.11 19.78 9.40
N ALA A 119 -6.63 19.40 10.57
CA ALA A 119 -8.05 19.41 10.93
C ALA A 119 -8.99 19.00 9.78
N PRO A 120 -8.79 17.83 9.13
CA PRO A 120 -9.66 17.40 8.04
C PRO A 120 -11.08 17.17 8.55
N GLU A 121 -12.07 17.22 7.65
CA GLU A 121 -13.46 16.95 7.99
C GLU A 121 -13.57 15.59 8.70
N ARG A 122 -14.11 15.60 9.92
CA ARG A 122 -14.22 14.38 10.73
C ARG A 122 -15.22 13.43 10.11
N SER A 123 -14.80 12.19 9.88
CA SER A 123 -15.69 11.12 9.43
C SER A 123 -15.56 9.89 10.30
N LEU A 124 -16.70 9.29 10.66
CA LEU A 124 -16.78 7.97 11.28
C LEU A 124 -16.78 6.82 10.24
N ALA A 125 -16.56 7.16 8.96
CA ALA A 125 -16.64 6.23 7.85
C ALA A 125 -15.31 5.97 7.15
N HIS A 126 -14.26 6.75 7.44
CA HIS A 126 -12.94 6.60 6.85
C HIS A 126 -11.84 7.17 7.73
N SER A 127 -10.62 6.65 7.57
CA SER A 127 -9.41 7.20 8.19
C SER A 127 -9.14 8.62 7.69
N PRO A 128 -8.68 9.52 8.58
CA PRO A 128 -8.26 10.86 8.18
C PRO A 128 -7.04 10.79 7.24
N LEU A 129 -6.96 11.74 6.31
CA LEU A 129 -5.84 11.96 5.37
C LEU A 129 -5.58 10.87 4.31
N PHE A 130 -5.82 9.59 4.58
CA PHE A 130 -5.68 8.50 3.61
C PHE A 130 -6.64 7.35 3.89
N GLN A 131 -6.96 6.58 2.85
CA GLN A 131 -7.86 5.42 2.95
C GLN A 131 -7.21 4.12 2.46
N VAL A 132 -6.00 4.20 1.91
CA VAL A 132 -5.24 3.08 1.38
C VAL A 132 -3.84 3.04 1.99
N MET A 133 -3.34 1.85 2.26
CA MET A 133 -2.04 1.65 2.90
C MET A 133 -1.13 0.73 2.09
N LEU A 134 0.16 1.07 2.03
CA LEU A 134 1.23 0.23 1.50
C LEU A 134 2.25 -0.06 2.60
N ALA A 135 2.44 -1.35 2.89
CA ALA A 135 3.44 -1.84 3.81
C ALA A 135 4.41 -2.80 3.10
N LEU A 136 5.71 -2.55 3.23
CA LEU A 136 6.76 -3.49 2.84
C LEU A 136 7.46 -3.96 4.12
N GLN A 137 7.39 -5.26 4.39
CA GLN A 137 8.00 -5.88 5.55
C GLN A 137 9.42 -6.34 5.19
N ASN A 138 10.40 -5.70 5.83
CA ASN A 138 11.82 -6.08 5.70
C ASN A 138 12.34 -6.81 6.95
N VAL A 139 11.44 -7.26 7.83
CA VAL A 139 11.82 -7.96 9.06
C VAL A 139 11.92 -9.46 8.75
N PRO A 140 13.07 -10.12 8.99
CA PRO A 140 13.17 -11.56 8.85
C PRO A 140 12.13 -12.24 9.74
N ALA A 141 11.41 -13.22 9.20
CA ALA A 141 10.55 -14.07 10.01
C ALA A 141 11.41 -14.73 11.08
N THR A 142 11.32 -14.27 12.32
CA THR A 142 12.04 -14.88 13.43
C THR A 142 11.34 -16.20 13.72
N THR A 143 11.99 -17.30 13.35
CA THR A 143 11.56 -18.63 13.78
C THR A 143 11.74 -18.72 15.28
N LEU A 144 10.62 -18.65 16.00
CA LEU A 144 10.56 -19.04 17.40
C LEU A 144 11.07 -20.49 17.49
N SER A 145 12.23 -20.67 18.09
CA SER A 145 12.75 -22.00 18.41
C SER A 145 12.87 -22.12 19.91
N VAL A 146 12.15 -23.10 20.46
CA VAL A 146 12.28 -23.55 21.84
C VAL A 146 12.69 -25.01 21.75
N ALA A 147 13.74 -25.40 22.47
CA ALA A 147 14.28 -26.75 22.41
C ALA A 147 13.17 -27.79 22.66
N GLY A 148 13.01 -28.74 21.72
CA GLY A 148 12.00 -29.79 21.80
C GLY A 148 10.60 -29.43 21.30
N LEU A 149 10.38 -28.21 20.78
CA LEU A 149 9.08 -27.77 20.25
C LEU A 149 9.21 -27.23 18.81
N GLY A 150 8.35 -27.74 17.92
CA GLY A 150 8.17 -27.19 16.58
C GLY A 150 7.09 -26.11 16.58
N PHE A 151 7.37 -24.96 15.98
CA PHE A 151 6.42 -23.87 15.81
C PHE A 151 6.02 -23.76 14.34
N SER A 152 4.72 -23.69 14.07
CA SER A 152 4.18 -23.35 12.76
C SER A 152 3.27 -22.13 12.88
N GLN A 153 3.36 -21.22 11.93
CA GLN A 153 2.40 -20.12 11.84
C GLN A 153 1.05 -20.66 11.37
N VAL A 154 -0.01 -20.36 12.12
CA VAL A 154 -1.38 -20.64 11.69
C VAL A 154 -1.88 -19.40 10.96
N ALA A 155 -2.23 -19.57 9.67
CA ALA A 155 -2.85 -18.50 8.90
C ALA A 155 -4.18 -18.12 9.55
N THR A 156 -4.32 -16.86 9.95
CA THR A 156 -5.59 -16.30 10.41
C THR A 156 -6.25 -15.59 9.24
N GLU A 157 -7.54 -15.86 9.03
CA GLU A 157 -8.31 -15.09 8.06
C GLU A 157 -8.46 -13.66 8.59
N ALA A 158 -8.09 -12.67 7.77
CA ALA A 158 -8.31 -11.27 8.09
C ALA A 158 -9.82 -10.98 8.00
N THR A 159 -10.50 -11.07 9.13
CA THR A 159 -11.95 -10.84 9.24
C THR A 159 -12.29 -9.36 9.44
N SER A 160 -11.30 -8.51 9.67
CA SER A 160 -11.46 -7.07 9.87
C SER A 160 -10.53 -6.24 8.98
N SER A 161 -10.99 -5.09 8.48
CA SER A 161 -10.18 -4.10 7.76
C SER A 161 -10.33 -2.72 8.37
N LYS A 162 -9.19 -2.09 8.72
CA LYS A 162 -9.15 -0.73 9.27
C LYS A 162 -9.20 0.35 8.19
N PHE A 163 -8.66 0.03 7.02
CA PHE A 163 -8.61 0.91 5.85
C PHE A 163 -9.53 0.39 4.75
N ASP A 164 -9.74 1.17 3.70
CA ASP A 164 -10.50 0.70 2.54
C ASP A 164 -9.69 -0.42 1.85
N LEU A 165 -8.36 -0.25 1.75
CA LEU A 165 -7.44 -1.23 1.18
C LEU A 165 -6.04 -1.15 1.80
N THR A 166 -5.45 -2.29 2.16
CA THR A 166 -4.07 -2.41 2.65
C THR A 166 -3.33 -3.44 1.80
N LEU A 167 -2.27 -3.01 1.11
CA LEU A 167 -1.33 -3.91 0.44
C LEU A 167 -0.12 -4.12 1.36
N THR A 168 0.09 -5.37 1.77
CA THR A 168 1.28 -5.78 2.52
C THR A 168 2.10 -6.74 1.67
N LEU A 169 3.40 -6.47 1.56
CA LEU A 169 4.37 -7.31 0.84
C LEU A 169 5.59 -7.56 1.73
N ALA A 170 6.27 -8.68 1.52
CA ALA A 170 7.54 -9.04 2.12
C ALA A 170 8.45 -9.64 1.04
N GLU A 171 9.75 -9.42 1.16
CA GLU A 171 10.76 -10.05 0.29
C GLU A 171 10.91 -11.53 0.62
N THR A 172 10.92 -12.37 -0.42
CA THR A 172 11.20 -13.81 -0.36
C THR A 172 12.26 -14.18 -1.40
N PRO A 173 12.90 -15.35 -1.30
CA PRO A 173 13.84 -15.81 -2.32
C PRO A 173 13.23 -15.89 -3.74
N GLU A 174 11.90 -16.05 -3.83
CA GLU A 174 11.13 -16.17 -5.06
C GLU A 174 10.48 -14.85 -5.53
N GLY A 175 10.74 -13.73 -4.85
CA GLY A 175 10.20 -12.41 -5.21
C GLY A 175 9.54 -11.70 -4.04
N LEU A 176 8.29 -11.26 -4.23
CA LEU A 176 7.49 -10.62 -3.17
C LEU A 176 6.24 -11.43 -2.88
N ALA A 177 5.97 -11.67 -1.60
CA ALA A 177 4.76 -12.35 -1.15
C ALA A 177 4.03 -11.51 -0.10
N GLY A 178 2.71 -11.66 -0.03
CA GLY A 178 1.92 -11.00 0.99
C GLY A 178 0.43 -11.06 0.68
N GLY A 179 -0.28 -9.96 0.90
CA GLY A 179 -1.71 -9.92 0.66
C GLY A 179 -2.30 -8.53 0.59
N VAL A 180 -3.48 -8.47 -0.01
CA VAL A 180 -4.36 -7.30 -0.01
C VAL A 180 -5.49 -7.57 0.97
N GLU A 181 -5.56 -6.79 2.04
CA GLU A 181 -6.72 -6.69 2.92
C GLU A 181 -7.62 -5.55 2.42
N TYR A 182 -8.93 -5.75 2.44
CA TYR A 182 -9.88 -4.75 1.97
C TYR A 182 -11.18 -4.79 2.76
N ALA A 183 -11.86 -3.64 2.84
CA ALA A 183 -13.17 -3.53 3.46
C ALA A 183 -14.24 -4.23 2.60
N ALA A 184 -14.77 -5.35 3.07
CA ALA A 184 -15.66 -6.22 2.31
C ALA A 184 -16.95 -5.54 1.82
N ASP A 185 -17.38 -4.47 2.51
CA ASP A 185 -18.56 -3.68 2.10
C ASP A 185 -18.29 -2.78 0.87
N LEU A 186 -17.03 -2.57 0.50
CA LEU A 186 -16.62 -1.70 -0.61
C LEU A 186 -16.26 -2.46 -1.89
N PHE A 187 -15.91 -3.75 -1.78
CA PHE A 187 -15.41 -4.56 -2.89
C PHE A 187 -16.30 -5.78 -3.11
N ASP A 188 -16.61 -6.06 -4.37
CA ASP A 188 -17.46 -7.21 -4.73
C ASP A 188 -16.72 -8.53 -4.45
N PRO A 189 -17.36 -9.52 -3.80
CA PRO A 189 -16.80 -10.86 -3.70
C PRO A 189 -16.70 -11.49 -5.10
N PRO A 190 -15.67 -12.30 -5.38
CA PRO A 190 -15.55 -12.95 -6.69
C PRO A 190 -16.75 -13.88 -6.93
N GLY A 191 -17.55 -13.57 -7.95
CA GLY A 191 -18.63 -14.41 -8.45
C GLY A 191 -20.01 -14.26 -7.78
N GLY A 192 -20.23 -13.27 -6.89
CA GLY A 192 -21.48 -13.14 -6.13
C GLY A 192 -22.22 -11.80 -6.26
N ARG A 193 -23.53 -11.83 -6.01
CA ARG A 193 -24.41 -10.64 -5.95
C ARG A 193 -23.98 -9.72 -4.78
N PRO A 194 -23.91 -8.39 -4.97
CA PRO A 194 -23.43 -7.48 -3.95
C PRO A 194 -24.35 -7.47 -2.70
N PRO A 195 -23.80 -7.27 -1.49
CA PRO A 195 -24.60 -7.05 -0.29
C PRO A 195 -25.44 -5.75 -0.41
N PRO A 196 -26.58 -5.65 0.31
CA PRO A 196 -27.38 -4.44 0.34
C PRO A 196 -26.56 -3.26 0.88
N ARG A 197 -26.56 -2.15 0.15
CA ARG A 197 -25.70 -0.99 0.41
C ARG A 197 -26.24 -0.15 1.58
N PRO A 198 -25.38 0.33 2.50
CA PRO A 198 -25.76 1.41 3.40
C PRO A 198 -25.95 2.74 2.63
N PRO A 199 -26.72 3.70 3.16
CA PRO A 199 -26.94 5.00 2.53
C PRO A 199 -25.62 5.76 2.34
N ARG A 200 -25.44 6.36 1.16
CA ARG A 200 -24.17 6.95 0.70
C ARG A 200 -24.07 8.45 1.02
N PRO A 201 -22.95 8.96 1.54
CA PRO A 201 -22.57 10.36 1.34
C PRO A 201 -22.09 10.57 -0.11
N SER A 202 -22.38 11.75 -0.65
CA SER A 202 -22.35 12.16 -2.07
C SER A 202 -20.97 12.16 -2.76
N SER A 203 -19.89 11.78 -2.10
CA SER A 203 -18.51 11.85 -2.64
C SER A 203 -17.89 10.50 -3.06
N ARG A 204 -18.55 9.36 -2.83
CA ARG A 204 -17.97 8.02 -3.12
C ARG A 204 -18.32 7.50 -4.52
N ARG A 205 -17.34 7.44 -5.43
CA ARG A 205 -17.34 6.45 -6.54
C ARG A 205 -16.66 5.17 -6.07
N PRO A 206 -17.37 4.02 -5.99
CA PRO A 206 -16.74 2.76 -5.60
C PRO A 206 -15.71 2.33 -6.65
N LEU A 207 -14.55 1.86 -6.18
CA LEU A 207 -13.55 1.17 -6.99
C LEU A 207 -14.24 -0.08 -7.57
N ARG A 208 -14.51 -0.11 -8.88
CA ARG A 208 -15.12 -1.27 -9.55
C ARG A 208 -14.06 -2.05 -10.33
N PRO A 209 -13.70 -3.28 -9.95
CA PRO A 209 -12.82 -4.09 -10.77
C PRO A 209 -13.61 -5.20 -11.48
N ARG A 210 -13.65 -5.14 -12.81
CA ARG A 210 -13.63 -6.36 -13.63
C ARG A 210 -12.20 -6.50 -14.16
N GLY A 211 -11.51 -7.58 -13.81
CA GLY A 211 -10.25 -7.97 -14.45
C GLY A 211 -8.99 -7.14 -14.12
N ALA A 212 -9.06 -6.15 -13.23
CA ALA A 212 -7.93 -5.25 -12.99
C ALA A 212 -6.71 -5.93 -12.33
N PHE A 213 -6.92 -6.95 -11.50
CA PHE A 213 -5.88 -7.58 -10.68
C PHE A 213 -4.79 -8.32 -11.50
N ALA A 214 -5.19 -9.06 -12.55
CA ALA A 214 -4.25 -9.77 -13.42
C ALA A 214 -3.55 -8.85 -14.43
N LEU A 215 -4.15 -7.70 -14.77
CA LEU A 215 -3.56 -6.73 -15.69
C LEU A 215 -2.35 -6.01 -15.08
N ILE A 216 -2.38 -5.80 -13.76
CA ILE A 216 -1.35 -5.09 -12.98
C ILE A 216 -0.04 -5.88 -12.91
N VAL A 217 -0.13 -7.18 -12.63
CA VAL A 217 1.02 -8.11 -12.62
C VAL A 217 1.62 -8.22 -14.03
N LYS A 218 0.77 -8.19 -15.07
CA LYS A 218 1.18 -8.26 -16.47
C LYS A 218 1.80 -6.94 -16.97
N GLU A 219 1.29 -5.78 -16.55
CA GLU A 219 1.82 -4.45 -16.91
C GLU A 219 3.13 -4.11 -16.20
N MET A 220 3.30 -4.49 -14.92
CA MET A 220 4.58 -4.30 -14.21
C MET A 220 5.71 -5.18 -14.77
N ALA A 221 5.39 -6.36 -15.32
CA ALA A 221 6.36 -7.25 -15.95
C ALA A 221 6.69 -6.90 -17.42
N ALA A 222 5.79 -6.22 -18.14
CA ALA A 222 5.90 -6.02 -19.60
C ALA A 222 6.56 -4.70 -20.04
N ASN A 223 6.74 -3.70 -19.16
CA ASN A 223 7.26 -2.39 -19.55
C ASN A 223 8.80 -2.33 -19.63
N SER A 224 9.34 -2.99 -20.65
CA SER A 224 10.60 -2.59 -21.31
C SER A 224 10.37 -1.33 -22.18
N PRO A 225 11.38 -0.47 -22.40
CA PRO A 225 11.20 0.96 -22.69
C PRO A 225 10.79 1.32 -24.13
N ARG A 226 9.81 0.64 -24.74
CA ARG A 226 9.39 0.96 -26.12
C ARG A 226 7.91 1.13 -26.42
N HIS A 227 6.97 0.72 -25.58
CA HIS A 227 5.56 0.85 -25.97
C HIS A 227 4.64 1.15 -24.79
N LEU A 228 4.43 2.44 -24.50
CA LEU A 228 3.23 2.91 -23.82
C LEU A 228 2.79 4.26 -24.41
N GLN A 229 2.16 4.21 -25.59
CA GLN A 229 1.26 5.28 -26.04
C GLN A 229 -0.13 4.96 -25.52
N LEU A 230 -0.68 5.85 -24.69
CA LEU A 230 -2.07 5.79 -24.23
C LEU A 230 -3.02 6.03 -25.42
N PRO A 231 -4.17 5.33 -25.54
CA PRO A 231 -5.16 5.66 -26.55
C PRO A 231 -5.75 7.05 -26.26
N GLY A 232 -5.98 7.81 -27.33
CA GLY A 232 -6.46 9.20 -27.33
C GLY A 232 -7.83 9.41 -26.71
#